data_AF-A0AAD9K477-F1
#
_entry.id   AF-A0AAD9K477-F1
#
_cell.length_a   1.000
_cell.length_b   1.000
_cell.length_c   1.000
_cell.angle_alpha   90.00
_cell.angle_beta   90.00
_cell.angle_gamma   90.00
#
_symmetry.space_group_name_H-M   'P 1'
#
loop_
_entity.id
_entity.type
_entity.pdbx_description
1 polymer ?
#
loop_
_entity_poly.entity_id
_entity_poly.type
_entity_poly.pdbx_seq_one_letter_code
_entity_poly.pdbx_strand_id
1 'polypeptide(L)'
;MTGLVIDYEILSKYCHACTVKTTELGEDNPEFREWYAAHGDNCAANYTGTSSNMETDAAIRIWIRSVSTNGLKHAGLLSDGDYRPYNAVCEFYPHGGVEINKKECINHAHKRMSTALINLSKEQNLVVRVSGNYVSVVL
;
A
#
# COMPACT_ATOMS: atom_id res chain seq x y z
N MET A 1 16.56 -10.38 11.17
CA MET A 1 15.66 -10.29 10.00
C MET A 1 16.54 -10.05 8.79
N THR A 2 16.60 -10.96 7.82
CA THR A 2 17.65 -10.98 6.78
C THR A 2 17.45 -9.97 5.64
N GLY A 3 16.45 -9.08 5.70
CA GLY A 3 16.27 -8.01 4.70
C GLY A 3 15.97 -8.48 3.27
N LEU A 4 15.75 -9.78 3.06
CA LEU A 4 15.53 -10.36 1.74
C LEU A 4 14.06 -10.14 1.32
N VAL A 5 13.86 -9.27 0.34
CA VAL A 5 12.58 -9.10 -0.37
C VAL A 5 12.48 -10.19 -1.43
N ILE A 6 11.47 -11.05 -1.31
CA ILE A 6 11.26 -12.19 -2.22
C ILE A 6 10.37 -11.85 -3.42
N ASP A 7 9.50 -10.85 -3.28
CA ASP A 7 8.58 -10.38 -4.32
C ASP A 7 8.19 -8.93 -4.02
N TYR A 8 7.89 -8.17 -5.06
CA TYR A 8 7.41 -6.80 -4.98
C TYR A 8 6.51 -6.45 -6.17
N GLU A 9 5.54 -5.55 -5.94
CA GLU A 9 4.69 -5.00 -6.99
C GLU A 9 4.81 -3.47 -6.95
N ILE A 10 5.07 -2.87 -8.10
CA ILE A 10 5.13 -1.41 -8.26
C ILE A 10 3.89 -0.99 -9.02
N LEU A 11 3.02 -0.22 -8.37
CA LEU A 11 1.87 0.40 -9.00
C LEU A 11 2.10 1.89 -9.13
N SER A 12 1.87 2.43 -10.32
CA SER A 12 1.99 3.85 -10.58
C SER A 12 0.91 4.32 -11.55
N LYS A 13 0.44 5.54 -11.33
CA LYS A 13 -0.41 6.29 -12.27
C LYS A 13 0.40 7.19 -13.20
N TYR A 14 1.69 7.26 -12.95
CA TYR A 14 2.60 8.20 -13.56
C TYR A 14 3.63 7.46 -14.39
N CYS A 15 3.87 7.98 -15.59
CA CYS A 15 5.00 7.62 -16.42
C CYS A 15 5.65 8.89 -16.93
N HIS A 16 6.94 9.06 -16.63
CA HIS A 16 7.68 10.24 -17.05
C HIS A 16 7.77 10.37 -18.58
N ALA A 17 7.99 9.25 -19.28
CA ALA A 17 8.04 9.23 -20.74
C ALA A 17 6.72 9.71 -21.35
N CYS A 18 5.58 9.25 -20.83
CA CYS A 18 4.27 9.74 -21.25
C CYS A 18 4.13 11.25 -21.03
N THR A 19 4.50 11.76 -19.85
CA THR A 19 4.40 13.21 -19.55
C THR A 19 5.24 14.06 -20.50
N VAL A 20 6.48 13.64 -20.77
CA VAL A 20 7.36 14.35 -21.71
C VAL A 20 6.77 14.32 -23.12
N LYS A 21 6.34 13.15 -23.61
CA LYS A 21 5.79 13.03 -24.96
C LYS A 21 4.48 13.77 -25.14
N THR A 22 3.61 13.77 -24.14
CA THR A 22 2.40 14.61 -24.13
C THR A 22 2.75 16.09 -24.23
N THR A 23 3.81 16.54 -23.55
CA THR A 23 4.26 17.94 -23.59
C THR A 23 4.88 18.32 -24.94
N GLU A 24 5.60 17.40 -25.57
CA GLU A 24 6.26 17.62 -26.88
C GLU A 24 5.28 17.62 -28.07
N LEU A 25 4.35 16.66 -28.10
CA LEU A 25 3.51 16.40 -29.27
C LEU A 25 2.04 16.78 -29.09
N GLY A 26 1.54 16.81 -27.84
CA GLY A 26 0.12 16.87 -27.52
C GLY A 26 -0.59 15.51 -27.67
N GLU A 27 -1.56 15.21 -26.80
CA GLU A 27 -2.26 13.90 -26.80
C GLU A 27 -3.10 13.65 -28.06
N ASP A 28 -3.57 14.71 -28.70
CA ASP A 28 -4.38 14.63 -29.92
C ASP A 28 -3.56 14.38 -31.19
N ASN A 29 -2.23 14.44 -31.11
CA ASN A 29 -1.35 14.29 -32.24
C ASN A 29 -1.27 12.81 -32.70
N PRO A 30 -1.46 12.50 -34.00
CA PRO A 30 -1.30 11.15 -34.53
C PRO A 30 0.06 10.50 -34.18
N GLU A 31 1.15 11.28 -34.19
CA GLU A 31 2.49 10.78 -33.82
C GLU A 31 2.55 10.36 -32.35
N PHE A 32 1.81 11.04 -31.46
CA PHE A 32 1.70 10.63 -30.06
C PHE A 32 0.99 9.28 -29.94
N ARG A 33 -0.07 9.04 -30.73
CA ARG A 33 -0.82 7.76 -30.69
C ARG A 33 0.03 6.60 -31.16
N GLU A 34 0.79 6.77 -32.24
CA GLU A 34 1.73 5.76 -32.73
C GLU A 34 2.82 5.48 -31.69
N TRP A 35 3.40 6.53 -31.10
CA TRP A 35 4.38 6.38 -30.03
C TRP A 35 3.79 5.69 -28.80
N TYR A 36 2.59 6.07 -28.36
CA TYR A 36 1.95 5.52 -27.16
C TYR A 36 1.62 4.03 -27.34
N ALA A 37 1.14 3.64 -28.53
CA ALA A 37 0.91 2.23 -28.87
C ALA A 37 2.22 1.42 -28.83
N ALA A 38 3.33 1.98 -29.32
CA ALA A 38 4.65 1.36 -29.22
C ALA A 38 5.22 1.39 -27.79
N HIS A 39 4.83 2.37 -26.97
CA HIS A 39 5.28 2.51 -25.60
C HIS A 39 4.73 1.38 -24.70
N GLY A 40 3.45 1.01 -24.87
CA GLY A 40 2.84 -0.23 -24.37
C GLY A 40 3.40 -0.75 -23.05
N ASP A 41 4.10 -1.89 -23.12
CA ASP A 41 4.67 -2.61 -21.97
C ASP A 41 5.76 -1.84 -21.19
N ASN A 42 6.34 -0.79 -21.78
CA ASN A 42 7.33 0.07 -21.12
C ASN A 42 6.66 1.19 -20.29
N CYS A 43 5.33 1.32 -20.33
CA CYS A 43 4.61 2.34 -19.59
C CYS A 43 4.61 2.05 -18.09
N ALA A 44 5.20 2.96 -17.32
CA ALA A 44 5.19 2.87 -15.86
C ALA A 44 3.80 3.19 -15.25
N ALA A 45 2.88 3.81 -16.00
CA ALA A 45 1.53 4.14 -15.53
C ALA A 45 0.61 2.90 -15.62
N ASN A 46 0.94 1.86 -14.86
CA ASN A 46 0.31 0.54 -14.89
C ASN A 46 -0.92 0.39 -13.97
N TYR A 47 -1.44 1.49 -13.42
CA TYR A 47 -2.54 1.48 -12.47
C TYR A 47 -3.53 2.62 -12.70
N THR A 48 -4.81 2.28 -12.81
CA THR A 48 -5.91 3.22 -13.14
C THR A 48 -6.90 3.44 -11.98
N GLY A 49 -6.81 2.65 -10.89
CA GLY A 49 -7.70 2.76 -9.73
C GLY A 49 -7.43 3.98 -8.84
N THR A 50 -7.98 4.06 -7.62
CA THR A 50 -7.66 5.16 -6.70
C THR A 50 -6.30 4.93 -6.02
N SER A 51 -5.58 6.01 -5.69
CA SER A 51 -4.25 5.87 -5.06
C SER A 51 -4.36 5.22 -3.68
N SER A 52 -5.47 5.44 -2.98
CA SER A 52 -5.78 4.80 -1.69
C SER A 52 -6.10 3.31 -1.79
N ASN A 53 -6.23 2.75 -3.00
CA ASN A 53 -6.47 1.32 -3.24
C ASN A 53 -5.26 0.59 -3.84
N MET A 54 -4.17 1.31 -4.15
CA MET A 54 -2.94 0.72 -4.68
C MET A 54 -2.36 -0.33 -3.74
N GLU A 55 -2.37 -0.08 -2.42
CA GLU A 55 -1.89 -1.06 -1.43
C GLU A 55 -2.68 -2.37 -1.52
N THR A 56 -4.01 -2.27 -1.61
CA THR A 56 -4.92 -3.41 -1.74
C THR A 56 -4.65 -4.19 -3.03
N ASP A 57 -4.62 -3.52 -4.18
CA ASP A 57 -4.38 -4.16 -5.47
C ASP A 57 -3.00 -4.80 -5.56
N ALA A 58 -1.96 -4.12 -5.05
CA ALA A 58 -0.60 -4.66 -5.01
C ALA A 58 -0.54 -5.92 -4.14
N ALA A 59 -1.17 -5.91 -2.97
CA ALA A 59 -1.24 -7.06 -2.09
C ALA A 59 -1.90 -8.26 -2.80
N ILE A 60 -3.05 -8.04 -3.48
CA ILE A 60 -3.75 -9.10 -4.23
C ILE A 60 -2.85 -9.67 -5.33
N ARG A 61 -2.19 -8.83 -6.14
CA ARG A 61 -1.33 -9.26 -7.25
C ARG A 61 -0.18 -10.15 -6.77
N ILE A 62 0.50 -9.73 -5.70
CA ILE A 62 1.57 -10.53 -5.06
C ILE A 62 1.01 -11.85 -4.57
N TRP A 63 -0.13 -11.81 -3.87
CA TRP A 63 -0.72 -12.99 -3.27
C TRP A 63 -1.14 -14.03 -4.31
N ILE A 64 -1.78 -13.61 -5.41
CA ILE A 64 -2.23 -14.49 -6.50
C ILE A 64 -1.04 -15.22 -7.13
N ARG A 65 0.07 -14.51 -7.40
CA ARG A 65 1.23 -15.11 -8.07
C ARG A 65 2.21 -15.83 -7.13
N SER A 66 2.10 -15.65 -5.82
CA SER A 66 3.11 -16.15 -4.87
C SER A 66 3.40 -17.65 -4.96
N VAL A 67 2.37 -18.49 -5.18
CA VAL A 67 2.56 -19.95 -5.30
C VAL A 67 3.23 -20.33 -6.62
N SER A 68 2.82 -19.72 -7.74
CA SER A 68 3.39 -20.03 -9.05
C SER A 68 4.79 -19.45 -9.22
N THR A 69 5.05 -18.27 -8.68
CA THR A 69 6.34 -17.58 -8.79
C THR A 69 7.37 -18.13 -7.81
N ASN A 70 6.97 -18.37 -6.55
CA ASN A 70 7.92 -18.66 -5.47
C ASN A 70 7.66 -20.00 -4.76
N GLY A 71 6.57 -20.70 -5.05
CA GLY A 71 6.18 -21.93 -4.33
C GLY A 71 5.74 -21.67 -2.88
N LEU A 72 5.39 -20.43 -2.54
CA LEU A 72 5.08 -20.01 -1.17
C LEU A 72 3.61 -19.63 -1.02
N LYS A 73 3.03 -19.99 0.13
CA LYS A 73 1.73 -19.48 0.57
C LYS A 73 1.96 -18.49 1.71
N HIS A 74 1.52 -17.26 1.52
CA HIS A 74 1.60 -16.25 2.58
C HIS A 74 0.55 -16.55 3.68
N ALA A 75 0.97 -16.49 4.95
CA ALA A 75 0.12 -16.77 6.12
C ALA A 75 -0.13 -15.53 6.99
N GLY A 76 0.38 -14.37 6.59
CA GLY A 76 0.12 -13.13 7.32
C GLY A 76 0.37 -11.89 6.47
N LEU A 77 -0.44 -10.86 6.72
CA LEU A 77 -0.39 -9.58 6.03
C LEU A 77 -0.12 -8.47 7.04
N LEU A 78 0.93 -7.68 6.82
CA LEU A 78 1.24 -6.48 7.59
C LEU A 78 0.76 -5.25 6.81
N SER A 79 -0.17 -4.47 7.37
CA SER A 79 -0.66 -3.22 6.76
C SER A 79 -0.53 -2.02 7.71
N ASP A 80 -0.64 -0.80 7.18
CA ASP A 80 -0.59 0.46 7.95
C ASP A 80 -1.90 0.74 8.74
N GLY A 81 -2.52 -0.30 9.29
CA GLY A 81 -3.74 -0.22 10.10
C GLY A 81 -5.04 -0.40 9.32
N ASP A 82 -5.04 -0.15 8.01
CA ASP A 82 -6.21 -0.37 7.16
C ASP A 82 -6.56 -1.85 7.03
N TYR A 83 -7.85 -2.15 7.04
CA TYR A 83 -8.40 -3.49 6.90
C TYR A 83 -8.73 -3.86 5.44
N ARG A 84 -8.77 -2.88 4.52
CA ARG A 84 -9.10 -3.09 3.11
C ARG A 84 -8.18 -4.11 2.42
N PRO A 85 -6.84 -4.04 2.54
CA PRO A 85 -5.95 -5.03 1.91
C PRO A 85 -6.17 -6.44 2.47
N TYR A 86 -6.37 -6.55 3.79
CA TYR A 86 -6.63 -7.83 4.45
C TYR A 86 -7.92 -8.48 3.95
N ASN A 87 -9.02 -7.72 3.93
CA ASN A 87 -10.30 -8.22 3.45
C ASN A 87 -10.22 -8.70 2.01
N ALA A 88 -9.61 -7.90 1.14
CA ALA A 88 -9.54 -8.24 -0.28
C ALA A 88 -8.73 -9.52 -0.52
N VAL A 89 -7.60 -9.69 0.18
CA VAL A 89 -6.81 -10.92 0.10
C VAL A 89 -7.59 -12.13 0.63
N CYS A 90 -8.30 -11.98 1.75
CA CYS A 90 -9.14 -13.03 2.31
C CYS A 90 -10.30 -13.41 1.37
N GLU A 91 -10.94 -12.43 0.72
CA GLU A 91 -12.02 -12.64 -0.25
C GLU A 91 -11.53 -13.34 -1.51
N PHE A 92 -10.37 -12.95 -2.05
CA PHE A 92 -9.76 -13.64 -3.20
C PHE A 92 -9.35 -15.07 -2.88
N TYR A 93 -9.15 -15.40 -1.59
CA TYR A 93 -8.82 -16.72 -1.04
C TYR A 93 -7.85 -17.56 -1.91
N PRO A 94 -6.72 -17.00 -2.40
CA PRO A 94 -5.91 -17.63 -3.44
C PRO A 94 -5.16 -18.89 -2.97
N HIS A 95 -5.16 -19.21 -1.67
CA HIS A 95 -4.30 -20.24 -1.09
C HIS A 95 -4.99 -21.49 -0.57
N GLY A 96 -6.32 -21.49 -0.42
CA GLY A 96 -7.10 -22.65 0.01
C GLY A 96 -6.66 -23.24 1.36
N GLY A 97 -7.42 -23.03 2.42
CA GLY A 97 -7.20 -23.67 3.72
C GLY A 97 -6.06 -23.07 4.57
N VAL A 98 -5.48 -21.94 4.17
CA VAL A 98 -4.50 -21.20 4.98
C VAL A 98 -5.19 -20.02 5.63
N GLU A 99 -5.19 -19.99 6.96
CA GLU A 99 -5.63 -18.82 7.72
C GLU A 99 -4.62 -17.67 7.57
N ILE A 100 -5.12 -16.49 7.23
CA ILE A 100 -4.29 -15.31 7.02
C ILE A 100 -4.31 -14.49 8.31
N ASN A 101 -3.14 -14.30 8.91
CA ASN A 101 -3.00 -13.50 10.13
C ASN A 101 -2.84 -12.01 9.78
N LYS A 102 -3.81 -11.19 10.21
CA LYS A 102 -3.64 -9.73 10.14
C LYS A 102 -2.56 -9.29 11.14
N LYS A 103 -1.62 -8.48 10.66
CA LYS A 103 -0.61 -7.79 11.46
C LYS A 103 -0.72 -6.29 11.22
N GLU A 104 -0.44 -5.53 12.26
CA GLU A 104 -0.50 -4.07 12.22
C GLU A 104 0.91 -3.49 12.32
N CYS A 105 1.17 -2.42 11.56
CA CYS A 105 2.41 -1.67 11.66
C CYS A 105 2.59 -1.09 13.08
N ILE A 106 3.77 -1.26 13.67
CA ILE A 106 4.07 -0.75 15.02
C ILE A 106 3.88 0.75 15.13
N ASN A 107 4.18 1.50 14.08
CA ASN A 107 3.96 2.95 14.04
C ASN A 107 2.46 3.28 14.10
N HIS A 108 1.62 2.48 13.46
CA HIS A 108 0.18 2.65 13.51
C HIS A 108 -0.38 2.28 14.89
N ALA A 109 0.09 1.17 15.48
CA ALA A 109 -0.24 0.79 16.84
C ALA A 109 0.12 1.90 17.84
N HIS A 110 1.31 2.48 17.73
CA HIS A 110 1.73 3.63 18.53
C HIS A 110 0.82 4.85 18.34
N LYS A 111 0.50 5.22 17.10
CA LYS A 111 -0.42 6.35 16.82
C LYS A 111 -1.77 6.15 17.51
N ARG A 112 -2.37 4.96 17.39
CA ARG A 112 -3.65 4.63 18.04
C ARG A 112 -3.58 4.73 19.56
N MET A 113 -2.55 4.17 20.18
CA MET A 113 -2.34 4.28 21.63
C MET A 113 -2.19 5.73 22.07
N SER A 114 -1.38 6.52 21.35
CA SER A 114 -1.21 7.95 21.62
C SER A 114 -2.52 8.72 21.52
N THR A 115 -3.33 8.48 20.48
CA THR A 115 -4.66 9.09 20.34
C THR A 115 -5.59 8.72 21.50
N ALA A 116 -5.60 7.45 21.92
CA ALA A 116 -6.42 7.00 23.05
C ALA A 116 -6.03 7.69 24.36
N LEU A 117 -4.73 7.81 24.63
CA LEU A 117 -4.22 8.52 25.81
C LEU A 117 -4.59 10.00 25.80
N ILE A 118 -4.47 10.67 24.64
CA ILE A 118 -4.84 12.08 24.48
C ILE A 118 -6.34 12.30 24.67
N ASN A 119 -7.19 11.35 24.25
CA ASN A 119 -8.64 11.46 24.45
C ASN A 119 -8.99 11.27 25.93
N LEU A 120 -8.43 10.24 26.57
CA LEU A 120 -8.64 9.99 28.00
C LEU A 120 -8.17 11.17 28.86
N SER A 121 -7.03 11.79 28.53
CA SER A 121 -6.56 12.94 29.29
C SER A 121 -7.49 14.15 29.18
N LYS A 122 -8.11 14.37 28.02
CA LYS A 122 -9.09 15.45 27.83
C LYS A 122 -10.34 15.19 28.66
N GLU A 123 -10.82 13.95 28.68
CA GLU A 123 -11.96 13.54 29.52
C GLU A 123 -11.67 13.73 31.01
N GLN A 124 -10.43 13.50 31.43
CA GLN A 124 -9.98 13.61 32.82
C GLN A 124 -9.39 14.98 33.18
N ASN A 125 -9.40 15.97 32.26
CA ASN A 125 -8.74 17.27 32.42
C ASN A 125 -7.27 17.21 32.84
N LEU A 126 -6.52 16.20 32.38
CA LEU A 126 -5.11 16.01 32.67
C LEU A 126 -4.23 16.72 31.64
N VAL A 127 -3.08 17.23 32.09
CA VAL A 127 -2.10 17.88 31.20
C VAL A 127 -1.26 16.81 30.52
N VAL A 128 -1.29 16.81 29.18
CA VAL A 128 -0.47 15.91 28.36
C VAL A 128 0.64 16.67 27.67
N ARG A 129 1.84 16.09 27.68
CA ARG A 129 2.97 16.55 26.87
C ARG A 129 3.28 15.51 25.81
N VAL A 130 3.45 15.98 24.58
CA VAL A 130 3.87 15.16 23.44
C VAL A 130 5.30 15.55 23.09
N SER A 131 6.22 14.58 23.06
CA SER A 131 7.62 14.78 22.68
C SER A 131 8.07 13.65 21.75
N GLY A 132 8.19 13.96 20.45
CA GLY A 132 8.46 12.94 19.43
C GLY A 132 7.38 11.85 19.41
N ASN A 133 7.79 10.58 19.59
CA ASN A 133 6.89 9.42 19.65
C ASN A 133 6.38 9.11 21.08
N TYR A 134 6.65 9.97 22.07
CA TYR A 134 6.27 9.76 23.46
C TYR A 134 5.15 10.71 23.88
N VAL A 135 4.18 10.15 24.60
CA VAL A 135 3.08 10.88 25.26
C VAL A 135 3.24 10.68 26.76
N SER A 136 3.36 11.75 27.52
CA SER A 136 3.40 11.72 28.98
C SER A 136 2.23 12.47 29.58
N VAL A 137 1.63 11.88 30.61
CA VAL A 137 0.59 12.50 31.43
C VAL A 137 1.26 13.06 32.67
N VAL A 138 1.10 14.36 32.91
CA VAL A 138 1.55 14.99 34.15
C VAL A 138 0.41 14.88 35.16
N LEU A 139 0.62 14.07 36.20
CA LEU A 139 -0.27 13.96 37.36
C LEU A 139 -0.04 15.12 38.34
#